data_AF-A0A382ILT3-F1
#
_entry.id   AF-A0A382ILT3-F1
#
_cell.length_a   1.000
_cell.length_b   1.000
_cell.length_c   1.000
_cell.angle_alpha   90.00
_cell.angle_beta   90.00
_cell.angle_gamma   90.00
#
_symmetry.space_group_name_H-M   'P 1'
#
loop_
_entity.id
_entity.type
_entity.pdbx_description
1 polymer ?
#
loop_
_entity_poly.entity_id
_entity_poly.type
_entity_poly.pdbx_seq_one_letter_code
_entity_poly.pdbx_strand_id
1 'polypeptide(L)' 'YEGDDDMSAHIRTALTNVNLNIPISGGSMVLGTWQGVYLWEHRTHPHTRRIHVHINGE' A
#
# COMPACT_ATOMS: atom_id res chain seq x y z
N TYR A 1 2.53 26.13 -8.85
CA TYR A 1 1.88 25.68 -10.08
C TYR A 1 2.35 24.25 -10.28
N GLU A 2 1.53 23.32 -9.83
CA GLU A 2 1.86 21.91 -9.59
C GLU A 2 1.16 21.15 -10.73
N GLY A 3 1.95 20.57 -11.63
CA GLY A 3 1.53 20.24 -13.01
C GLY A 3 0.45 19.17 -13.14
N ASP A 4 -0.04 18.99 -14.38
CA ASP A 4 -1.19 18.15 -14.76
C ASP A 4 -1.14 16.69 -14.28
N ASP A 5 0.03 16.19 -13.93
CA ASP A 5 0.23 14.80 -13.53
C ASP A 5 -0.18 14.52 -12.06
N ASP A 6 -0.18 15.53 -11.19
CA ASP A 6 -0.46 15.33 -9.76
C ASP A 6 -1.96 15.12 -9.49
N MET A 7 -2.84 15.83 -10.19
CA MET A 7 -4.29 15.70 -9.99
C MET A 7 -4.83 14.32 -10.38
N SER A 8 -4.27 13.67 -11.40
CA SER A 8 -4.70 12.32 -11.80
C SER A 8 -4.14 11.22 -10.89
N ALA A 9 -2.92 11.41 -10.36
CA ALA A 9 -2.30 10.48 -9.41
C ALA A 9 -3.02 10.49 -8.05
N HIS A 10 -3.43 11.66 -7.55
CA HIS A 10 -4.20 11.76 -6.30
C HIS A 10 -5.53 11.00 -6.34
N ILE A 11 -6.23 11.01 -7.49
CA ILE A 11 -7.47 10.23 -7.66
C ILE A 11 -7.21 8.73 -7.71
N ARG A 12 -6.13 8.28 -8.38
CA ARG A 12 -5.76 6.85 -8.41
C ARG A 12 -5.37 6.34 -7.02
N THR A 13 -4.58 7.11 -6.28
CA THR A 13 -4.24 6.80 -4.88
C THR A 13 -5.47 6.81 -3.96
N ALA A 14 -6.47 7.64 -4.22
CA ALA A 14 -7.75 7.62 -3.48
C ALA A 14 -8.61 6.37 -3.81
N LEU A 15 -8.42 5.77 -4.98
CA LEU A 15 -9.13 4.56 -5.44
C LEU A 15 -8.39 3.25 -5.13
N THR A 16 -7.10 3.30 -4.82
CA THR A 16 -6.29 2.16 -4.37
C THR A 16 -6.08 2.24 -2.86
N ASN A 17 -6.46 1.21 -2.10
CA ASN A 17 -6.20 1.15 -0.66
C ASN A 17 -4.72 1.44 -0.34
N VAL A 18 -4.46 2.52 0.40
CA VAL A 18 -3.11 2.92 0.85
C VAL A 18 -2.68 2.25 2.15
N ASN A 19 -3.59 1.55 2.81
CA ASN A 19 -3.34 0.74 3.99
C ASN A 19 -4.05 -0.61 3.86
N LEU A 20 -3.50 -1.62 4.53
CA LEU A 20 -4.05 -2.95 4.62
C LEU A 20 -4.08 -3.36 6.09
N ASN A 21 -5.20 -3.94 6.52
CA ASN A 21 -5.28 -4.62 7.82
C ASN A 21 -5.20 -6.13 7.57
N ILE A 22 -4.16 -6.78 8.09
CA ILE A 22 -3.87 -8.19 7.86
C ILE A 22 -3.86 -8.90 9.22
N PRO A 23 -4.73 -9.90 9.45
CA PRO A 23 -4.70 -10.67 10.69
C PRO A 23 -3.37 -11.42 10.84
N ILE A 24 -2.88 -11.52 12.08
CA ILE A 24 -1.71 -12.30 12.43
C ILE A 24 -2.16 -13.39 13.40
N SER A 25 -1.72 -14.62 13.16
CA SER A 25 -1.97 -15.77 14.04
C SER A 25 -0.76 -16.69 14.05
N GLY A 26 -0.37 -17.17 15.25
CA GLY A 26 0.80 -18.03 15.40
C GLY A 26 2.11 -17.40 14.91
N GLY A 27 2.22 -16.06 14.96
CA GLY A 27 3.40 -15.33 14.48
C GLY A 27 3.50 -15.15 12.96
N SER A 28 2.47 -15.53 12.18
CA SER A 28 2.43 -15.35 10.73
C SER A 28 1.20 -14.54 10.28
N MET A 29 1.35 -13.78 9.20
CA MET A 29 0.22 -13.18 8.50
C MET A 29 -0.73 -14.28 7.99
N VAL A 30 -2.03 -14.09 8.18
CA VAL A 30 -3.08 -14.99 7.70
C VAL A 30 -3.50 -14.53 6.31
N LEU A 31 -2.81 -15.06 5.29
CA LEU A 31 -3.12 -14.84 3.89
C LEU A 31 -3.70 -16.12 3.28
N GLY A 32 -4.68 -15.98 2.39
CA GLY A 32 -5.15 -17.08 1.55
C GLY A 32 -4.09 -17.49 0.52
N THR A 33 -4.22 -18.70 -0.03
CA THR A 33 -3.24 -19.31 -0.96
C THR A 33 -2.81 -18.41 -2.13
N TRP A 34 -3.69 -17.52 -2.57
CA TRP A 34 -3.46 -16.63 -3.73
C TRP A 34 -3.37 -15.15 -3.36
N GLN A 35 -3.37 -14.81 -2.06
CA GLN A 35 -3.24 -13.43 -1.61
C GLN A 35 -1.77 -13.02 -1.55
N GLY A 36 -1.47 -11.86 -2.13
CA GLY A 36 -0.15 -11.23 -2.05
C GLY A 36 -0.29 -9.74 -1.71
N VAL A 37 0.69 -9.23 -0.97
CA VAL A 37 0.77 -7.80 -0.64
C VAL A 37 1.76 -7.16 -1.60
N TYR A 38 1.32 -6.12 -2.31
CA TYR A 38 2.11 -5.45 -3.33
C TYR A 38 2.21 -3.95 -3.04
N LEU A 39 3.41 -3.40 -3.23
CA LEU A 39 3.60 -1.97 -3.38
C LEU A 39 3.47 -1.63 -4.85
N TRP A 40 2.41 -0.90 -5.22
CA TRP A 40 2.20 -0.42 -6.58
C TRP A 40 2.60 1.06 -6.68
N GLU A 41 3.69 1.36 -7.39
CA GLU A 41 4.08 2.72 -7.72
C GLU A 41 3.34 3.18 -8.98
N HIS A 42 2.61 4.29 -8.89
CA HIS A 42 1.87 4.83 -10.03
C HIS A 42 2.67 5.85 -10.83
N ARG A 43 3.72 6.44 -10.23
CA ARG A 43 4.56 7.44 -10.91
C ARG A 43 5.60 6.76 -11.79
N THR A 44 5.84 7.35 -12.95
CA THR A 44 6.82 6.85 -13.93
C THR A 44 8.27 7.08 -13.51
N HIS A 45 8.50 8.03 -12.60
CA HIS A 45 9.83 8.35 -12.09
C HIS A 45 10.17 7.50 -10.87
N PRO A 46 11.45 7.12 -10.66
CA PRO A 46 11.85 6.37 -9.48
C PRO A 46 11.61 7.15 -8.19
N HIS A 47 10.97 6.51 -7.21
CA HIS A 47 10.75 7.06 -5.88
C HIS A 47 11.18 6.10 -4.79
N THR A 48 11.74 6.63 -3.71
CA THR A 48 11.95 5.87 -2.47
C THR A 48 10.68 5.91 -1.64
N ARG A 49 10.11 4.73 -1.34
CA ARG A 49 8.91 4.60 -0.50
C ARG A 49 9.28 4.04 0.86
N ARG A 50 8.54 4.48 1.88
CA ARG A 50 8.64 3.95 3.24
C ARG A 50 7.29 3.33 3.60
N ILE A 51 7.30 2.04 3.92
CA ILE A 51 6.13 1.31 4.40
C ILE A 51 6.22 1.25 5.92
N HIS A 52 5.15 1.67 6.59
CA HIS A 52 5.03 1.57 8.04
C HIS A 52 4.15 0.38 8.39
N VAL A 53 4.63 -0.45 9.32
CA VAL A 53 3.90 -1.61 9.84
C VAL A 53 3.64 -1.39 11.32
N HIS A 54 2.40 -1.54 11.72
CA HIS A 54 1.98 -1.49 13.12
C HIS A 54 1.31 -2.82 13.47
N ILE A 55 1.80 -3.47 14.52
CA ILE A 55 1.29 -4.76 14.98
C ILE A 55 0.70 -4.55 16.37
N ASN A 56 -0.57 -4.89 16.51
CA ASN A 56 -1.30 -4.83 17.77
C ASN A 56 -1.93 -6.19 18.06
N GLY A 57 -1.82 -6.66 19.30
CA GLY A 57 -2.33 -7.94 19.75
C GLY A 57 -1.65 -8.38 21.04
N GLU A 58 -2.13 -9.47 21.63
CA GLU A 58 -1.52 -10.18 22.76
C GLU A 58 -0.81 -11.45 22.29
#